data_AF-A0A9X0LCZ9-F1
#
_entry.id   AF-A0A9X0LCZ9-F1
#
_cell.length_a   1.000
_cell.length_b   1.000
_cell.length_c   1.000
_cell.angle_alpha   90.00
_cell.angle_beta   90.00
_cell.angle_gamma   90.00
#
_symmetry.space_group_name_H-M   'P 1'
#
loop_
_entity.id
_entity.type
_entity.pdbx_description
1 polymer ?
#
loop_
_entity_poly.entity_id
_entity_poly.type
_entity_poly.pdbx_seq_one_letter_code
_entity_poly.pdbx_strand_id
1 'polypeptide(L)'
;MSAPPVDGTDPTGHRPATPDSRRPPSGSLAARQAELVAALVAGGPPPPGFAPAPLVAARAALLRKRAGEVARHWPLLAAGLAPHWPATFTEWAADRPTLGGLRDGWDLARALHARHALPALGAEELAVREAAYRYDGDAAPRRRRWPAVGRAGAAVAVQLAGRVRLLRTAR
;
A
#
# COMPACT_ATOMS: atom_id res chain seq x y z
N MET A 1 73.19 -48.11 -31.49
CA MET A 1 72.50 -47.26 -32.48
C MET A 1 71.48 -46.42 -31.71
N SER A 2 71.40 -45.11 -31.99
CA SER A 2 70.49 -44.13 -31.35
C SER A 2 70.69 -43.79 -29.86
N ALA A 3 70.48 -42.51 -29.58
CA ALA A 3 70.20 -41.81 -28.31
C ALA A 3 69.06 -40.79 -28.64
N PRO A 4 68.68 -39.79 -27.80
CA PRO A 4 68.92 -39.54 -26.37
C PRO A 4 67.57 -39.69 -25.59
N PRO A 5 66.72 -38.70 -25.18
CA PRO A 5 66.89 -37.28 -24.80
C PRO A 5 66.25 -36.82 -23.45
N VAL A 6 66.92 -35.84 -22.81
CA VAL A 6 66.43 -34.68 -21.99
C VAL A 6 65.63 -34.81 -20.67
N ASP A 7 66.00 -33.84 -19.81
CA ASP A 7 65.32 -33.29 -18.64
C ASP A 7 63.78 -33.15 -18.70
N GLY A 8 63.18 -33.35 -17.52
CA GLY A 8 61.93 -32.70 -17.12
C GLY A 8 62.15 -31.90 -15.84
N THR A 9 62.55 -30.63 -15.97
CA THR A 9 62.61 -29.72 -14.82
C THR A 9 61.19 -29.39 -14.36
N ASP A 10 60.92 -29.50 -13.06
CA ASP A 10 59.67 -29.03 -12.44
C ASP A 10 59.91 -27.65 -11.80
N PRO A 11 59.74 -26.54 -12.54
CA PRO A 11 59.74 -25.23 -11.93
C PRO A 11 58.47 -25.14 -11.06
N THR A 12 58.66 -25.22 -9.74
CA THR A 12 57.59 -25.05 -8.74
C THR A 12 56.90 -23.70 -8.95
N GLY A 13 55.87 -23.71 -9.79
CA GLY A 13 55.12 -22.53 -10.19
C GLY A 13 54.32 -22.04 -9.00
N HIS A 14 54.93 -21.16 -8.19
CA HIS A 14 54.29 -20.47 -7.08
C HIS A 14 53.18 -19.56 -7.61
N ARG A 15 52.04 -20.18 -7.90
CA ARG A 15 50.83 -19.52 -8.39
C ARG A 15 50.36 -18.59 -7.26
N PRO A 16 50.45 -17.26 -7.41
CA PRO A 16 50.03 -16.36 -6.36
C PRO A 16 48.56 -16.62 -6.08
N ALA A 17 48.21 -16.85 -4.81
CA ALA A 17 46.82 -16.98 -4.41
C ALA A 17 46.12 -15.67 -4.77
N THR A 18 45.18 -15.72 -5.72
CA THR A 18 44.35 -14.57 -6.05
C THR A 18 43.66 -14.10 -4.77
N PRO A 19 43.88 -12.85 -4.32
CA PRO A 19 43.31 -12.38 -3.07
C PRO A 19 41.80 -12.49 -3.16
N ASP A 20 41.21 -13.20 -2.20
CA ASP A 20 39.79 -13.50 -2.17
C ASP A 20 39.01 -12.18 -2.24
N SER A 21 38.40 -11.94 -3.39
CA SER A 21 37.69 -10.68 -3.70
C SER A 21 36.30 -10.69 -3.06
N ARG A 22 36.24 -11.18 -1.83
CA ARG A 22 35.10 -11.23 -0.91
C ARG A 22 34.77 -9.81 -0.46
N ARG A 23 34.18 -9.05 -1.39
CA ARG A 23 33.47 -7.80 -1.13
C ARG A 23 32.67 -7.96 0.17
N PRO A 24 32.81 -7.07 1.16
CA PRO A 24 32.25 -7.27 2.49
C PRO A 24 30.74 -7.46 2.41
N PRO A 25 30.13 -8.17 3.39
CA PRO A 25 28.73 -8.58 3.33
C PRO A 25 27.78 -7.39 3.42
N SER A 26 27.53 -6.77 2.26
CA SER A 26 26.27 -6.09 1.99
C SER A 26 25.15 -7.06 2.35
N GLY A 27 24.21 -6.63 3.20
CA GLY A 27 23.07 -7.44 3.62
C GLY A 27 22.39 -8.11 2.43
N SER A 28 21.90 -9.34 2.63
CA SER A 28 21.51 -10.24 1.55
C SER A 28 20.56 -9.60 0.51
N LEU A 29 20.53 -10.14 -0.71
CA LEU A 29 19.65 -9.64 -1.77
C LEU A 29 18.19 -9.51 -1.28
N ALA A 30 17.71 -10.48 -0.50
CA ALA A 30 16.38 -10.43 0.13
C ALA A 30 16.22 -9.25 1.12
N ALA A 31 17.24 -8.92 1.90
CA ALA A 31 17.21 -7.76 2.81
C ALA A 31 17.16 -6.44 2.03
N ARG A 32 17.97 -6.29 0.97
CA ARG A 32 17.93 -5.11 0.08
C ARG A 32 16.63 -5.01 -0.71
N GLN A 33 16.03 -6.13 -1.10
CA GLN A 33 14.70 -6.16 -1.73
C GLN A 33 13.60 -5.76 -0.74
N ALA A 34 13.67 -6.22 0.51
CA ALA A 34 12.74 -5.82 1.57
C ALA A 34 12.86 -4.31 1.90
N GLU A 35 14.09 -3.78 1.97
CA GLU A 35 14.39 -2.35 2.16
C GLU A 35 13.84 -1.49 1.00
N LEU A 36 13.98 -1.94 -0.25
CA LEU A 36 13.38 -1.30 -1.43
C LEU A 36 11.84 -1.32 -1.40
N VAL A 37 11.24 -2.45 -1.03
CA VAL A 37 9.78 -2.58 -0.91
C VAL A 37 9.25 -1.70 0.23
N ALA A 38 9.96 -1.61 1.36
CA ALA A 38 9.63 -0.71 2.45
C ALA A 38 9.67 0.76 2.02
N ALA A 39 10.72 1.20 1.30
CA ALA A 39 10.79 2.55 0.74
C ALA A 39 9.64 2.85 -0.24
N LEU A 40 9.28 1.89 -1.11
CA LEU A 40 8.16 2.03 -2.07
C LEU A 40 6.78 2.08 -1.42
N VAL A 41 6.56 1.37 -0.31
CA VAL A 41 5.23 1.22 0.32
C VAL A 41 5.00 2.19 1.49
N ALA A 42 6.03 2.47 2.29
CA ALA A 42 5.97 3.39 3.42
C ALA A 42 6.50 4.81 3.10
N GLY A 43 7.07 5.01 1.91
CA GLY A 43 7.46 6.33 1.41
C GLY A 43 8.82 6.86 1.85
N GLY A 44 9.67 5.99 2.42
CA GLY A 44 11.03 6.33 2.85
C GLY A 44 11.99 6.72 1.71
N PRO A 45 13.20 7.22 2.05
CA PRO A 45 14.21 7.61 1.07
C PRO A 45 14.68 6.41 0.21
N PRO A 46 15.15 6.66 -1.03
CA PRO A 46 15.70 5.61 -1.89
C PRO A 46 16.89 4.91 -1.22
N PRO A 47 16.93 3.57 -1.17
CA PRO A 47 18.10 2.86 -0.65
C PRO A 47 19.36 3.14 -1.50
N PRO A 48 20.58 3.15 -0.92
CA PRO A 48 21.80 3.43 -1.66
C PRO A 48 21.97 2.54 -2.90
N GLY A 49 22.23 3.18 -4.06
CA GLY A 49 22.37 2.50 -5.36
C GLY A 49 21.12 2.48 -6.22
N PHE A 50 19.94 2.88 -5.71
CA PHE A 50 18.73 3.02 -6.53
C PHE A 50 18.55 4.43 -7.08
N ALA A 51 18.23 4.54 -8.38
CA ALA A 51 17.92 5.80 -9.02
C ALA A 51 16.59 6.39 -8.48
N PRO A 52 16.54 7.65 -8.01
CA PRO A 52 15.32 8.20 -7.41
C PRO A 52 14.13 8.32 -8.36
N ALA A 53 14.34 8.71 -9.62
CA ALA A 53 13.24 8.97 -10.56
C ALA A 53 12.40 7.71 -10.92
N PRO A 54 13.00 6.55 -11.24
CA PRO A 54 12.26 5.29 -11.35
C PRO A 54 11.51 4.91 -10.07
N LEU A 55 12.06 5.19 -8.89
CA LEU A 55 11.42 4.89 -7.61
C LEU A 55 10.16 5.74 -7.37
N VAL A 56 10.24 7.05 -7.69
CA VAL A 56 9.09 7.96 -7.65
C VAL A 56 8.01 7.53 -8.66
N ALA A 57 8.39 7.16 -9.88
CA ALA A 57 7.45 6.65 -10.89
C ALA A 57 6.75 5.36 -10.44
N ALA A 58 7.48 4.43 -9.79
CA ALA A 58 6.94 3.21 -9.22
C ALA A 58 5.98 3.49 -8.04
N ARG A 59 6.35 4.36 -7.09
CA ARG A 59 5.48 4.79 -5.97
C ARG A 59 4.18 5.40 -6.50
N ALA A 60 4.25 6.27 -7.51
CA ALA A 60 3.07 6.87 -8.16
C ALA A 60 2.19 5.82 -8.87
N ALA A 61 2.78 4.82 -9.54
CA ALA A 61 2.03 3.72 -10.16
C ALA A 61 1.33 2.83 -9.12
N LEU A 62 1.99 2.52 -8.00
CA LEU A 62 1.42 1.76 -6.89
C LEU A 62 0.27 2.51 -6.21
N LEU A 63 0.40 3.83 -5.98
CA LEU A 63 -0.67 4.67 -5.43
C LEU A 63 -1.89 4.74 -6.37
N ARG A 64 -1.69 4.85 -7.69
CA ARG A 64 -2.79 4.74 -8.67
C ARG A 64 -3.45 3.36 -8.67
N LYS A 65 -2.67 2.27 -8.50
CA LYS A 65 -3.21 0.90 -8.37
C LYS A 65 -4.06 0.75 -7.10
N ARG A 66 -3.62 1.29 -5.95
CA ARG A 66 -4.42 1.36 -4.71
C ARG A 66 -5.72 2.12 -4.95
N ALA A 67 -5.67 3.33 -5.55
CA ALA A 67 -6.87 4.10 -5.87
C ALA A 67 -7.90 3.32 -6.73
N GLY A 68 -7.43 2.52 -7.69
CA GLY A 68 -8.29 1.67 -8.52
C GLY A 68 -8.87 0.44 -7.81
N GLU A 69 -8.24 -0.05 -6.75
CA GLU A 69 -8.73 -1.15 -5.91
C GLU A 69 -9.70 -0.63 -4.83
N VAL A 70 -9.37 0.48 -4.17
CA VAL A 70 -10.24 1.16 -3.21
C VAL A 70 -11.55 1.60 -3.87
N ALA A 71 -11.52 2.14 -5.10
CA ALA A 71 -12.74 2.53 -5.82
C ALA A 71 -13.71 1.37 -6.10
N ARG A 72 -13.21 0.13 -6.23
CA ARG A 72 -14.06 -1.07 -6.35
C ARG A 72 -14.70 -1.44 -5.02
N HIS A 73 -14.00 -1.18 -3.92
CA HIS A 73 -14.50 -1.40 -2.56
C HIS A 73 -15.36 -0.25 -2.01
N TRP A 74 -15.30 0.95 -2.59
CA TRP A 74 -16.00 2.18 -2.17
C TRP A 74 -16.50 2.98 -3.40
N PRO A 75 -17.44 2.43 -4.19
CA PRO A 75 -17.84 2.99 -5.47
C PRO A 75 -18.60 4.32 -5.36
N LEU A 76 -19.36 4.56 -4.29
CA LEU A 76 -20.13 5.80 -4.12
C LEU A 76 -19.25 6.94 -3.61
N LEU A 77 -18.25 6.64 -2.77
CA LEU A 77 -17.18 7.58 -2.42
C LEU A 77 -16.39 8.01 -3.68
N ALA A 78 -15.97 7.05 -4.50
CA ALA A 78 -15.22 7.33 -5.72
C ALA A 78 -16.06 8.12 -6.74
N ALA A 79 -17.31 7.73 -6.97
CA ALA A 79 -18.24 8.46 -7.83
C ALA A 79 -18.57 9.87 -7.30
N GLY A 80 -18.61 10.06 -5.98
CA GLY A 80 -18.84 11.37 -5.36
C GLY A 80 -17.67 12.35 -5.50
N LEU A 81 -16.43 11.85 -5.65
CA LEU A 81 -15.23 12.66 -5.92
C LEU A 81 -14.98 12.83 -7.43
N ALA A 82 -15.47 11.89 -8.25
CA ALA A 82 -15.40 11.87 -9.71
C ALA A 82 -13.99 12.18 -10.25
N PRO A 83 -13.68 13.26 -11.01
CA PRO A 83 -12.33 13.45 -11.57
C PRO A 83 -11.27 13.69 -10.49
N HIS A 84 -11.66 14.14 -9.29
CA HIS A 84 -10.75 14.38 -8.17
C HIS A 84 -10.34 13.09 -7.46
N TRP A 85 -11.05 11.97 -7.68
CA TRP A 85 -10.81 10.70 -6.98
C TRP A 85 -9.34 10.26 -6.95
N PRO A 86 -8.60 10.23 -8.08
CA PRO A 86 -7.22 9.75 -8.07
C PRO A 86 -6.32 10.66 -7.23
N ALA A 87 -6.40 11.98 -7.42
CA ALA A 87 -5.59 12.97 -6.70
C ALA A 87 -5.85 12.87 -5.18
N THR A 88 -7.13 13.02 -4.78
CA THR A 88 -7.56 12.95 -3.37
C THR A 88 -7.16 11.63 -2.70
N PHE A 89 -7.24 10.49 -3.39
CA PHE A 89 -6.74 9.23 -2.87
C PHE A 89 -5.22 9.24 -2.73
N THR A 90 -4.47 9.63 -3.77
CA THR A 90 -3.00 9.56 -3.76
C THR A 90 -2.35 10.52 -2.76
N GLU A 91 -2.92 11.72 -2.56
CA GLU A 91 -2.50 12.68 -1.54
C GLU A 91 -2.71 12.13 -0.13
N TRP A 92 -3.89 11.55 0.14
CA TRP A 92 -4.17 10.93 1.44
C TRP A 92 -3.34 9.67 1.67
N ALA A 93 -3.14 8.83 0.67
CA ALA A 93 -2.42 7.56 0.77
C ALA A 93 -0.89 7.69 0.70
N ALA A 94 -0.35 8.87 0.37
CA ALA A 94 1.06 9.09 0.05
C ALA A 94 2.01 8.46 1.08
N ASP A 95 1.88 8.86 2.35
CA ASP A 95 2.73 8.45 3.47
C ASP A 95 1.97 7.53 4.44
N ARG A 96 1.04 6.72 3.91
CA ARG A 96 0.22 5.77 4.69
C ARG A 96 0.39 4.34 4.15
N PRO A 97 0.78 3.36 4.98
CA PRO A 97 0.80 1.96 4.56
C PRO A 97 -0.60 1.51 4.13
N THR A 98 -0.67 0.45 3.32
CA THR A 98 -1.96 -0.10 2.89
C THR A 98 -2.56 -1.03 3.94
N LEU A 99 -3.83 -0.78 4.26
CA LEU A 99 -4.68 -1.67 5.05
C LEU A 99 -5.60 -2.52 4.14
N GLY A 100 -5.52 -2.34 2.81
CA GLY A 100 -6.39 -2.92 1.79
C GLY A 100 -7.64 -2.06 1.55
N GLY A 101 -8.16 -2.02 0.32
CA GLY A 101 -9.09 -1.00 -0.14
C GLY A 101 -10.40 -0.87 0.63
N LEU A 102 -10.86 -1.93 1.30
CA LEU A 102 -12.00 -1.86 2.21
C LEU A 102 -11.73 -0.97 3.43
N ARG A 103 -10.51 -1.03 4.01
CA ARG A 103 -10.08 -0.22 5.15
C ARG A 103 -9.56 1.15 4.70
N ASP A 104 -8.68 1.19 3.71
CA ASP A 104 -8.15 2.43 3.13
C ASP A 104 -9.27 3.42 2.75
N GLY A 105 -10.34 2.93 2.10
CA GLY A 105 -11.50 3.78 1.75
C GLY A 105 -12.35 4.23 2.95
N TRP A 106 -12.34 3.48 4.06
CA TRP A 106 -13.06 3.85 5.28
C TRP A 106 -12.36 5.01 5.99
N ASP A 107 -11.04 4.91 6.11
CA ASP A 107 -10.23 5.91 6.80
C ASP A 107 -10.03 7.16 5.94
N LEU A 108 -10.03 7.03 4.61
CA LEU A 108 -10.22 8.16 3.69
C LEU A 108 -11.60 8.82 3.88
N ALA A 109 -12.70 8.06 3.91
CA ALA A 109 -14.04 8.62 4.08
C ALA A 109 -14.20 9.36 5.42
N ARG A 110 -13.65 8.80 6.52
CA ARG A 110 -13.59 9.46 7.83
C ARG A 110 -12.71 10.71 7.80
N ALA A 111 -11.53 10.65 7.19
CA ALA A 111 -10.64 11.80 7.07
C ALA A 111 -11.21 12.93 6.19
N LEU A 112 -12.04 12.59 5.19
CA LEU A 112 -12.82 13.56 4.40
C LEU A 112 -13.98 14.14 5.23
N HIS A 113 -14.68 13.32 6.02
CA HIS A 113 -15.77 13.82 6.88
C HIS A 113 -15.26 14.82 7.91
N ALA A 114 -14.16 14.50 8.60
CA ALA A 114 -13.59 15.34 9.66
C ALA A 114 -13.14 16.73 9.16
N ARG A 115 -12.84 16.87 7.86
CA ARG A 115 -12.52 18.15 7.20
C ARG A 115 -13.66 18.71 6.35
N HIS A 116 -14.89 18.24 6.57
CA HIS A 116 -16.11 18.64 5.86
C HIS A 116 -16.07 18.52 4.31
N ALA A 117 -15.18 17.69 3.78
CA ALA A 117 -14.94 17.51 2.34
C ALA A 117 -15.50 16.17 1.78
N LEU A 118 -16.29 15.44 2.55
CA LEU A 118 -16.92 14.18 2.12
C LEU A 118 -18.14 14.47 1.22
N PRO A 119 -18.14 14.12 -0.08
CA PRO A 119 -19.30 14.31 -0.95
C PRO A 119 -20.49 13.44 -0.51
N ALA A 120 -21.71 13.88 -0.85
CA ALA A 120 -22.94 13.26 -0.39
C ALA A 120 -23.03 11.74 -0.63
N LEU A 121 -22.60 11.25 -1.81
CA LEU A 121 -22.58 9.81 -2.11
C LEU A 121 -21.61 9.02 -1.21
N GLY A 122 -20.44 9.59 -0.89
CA GLY A 122 -19.49 9.01 0.07
C GLY A 122 -20.01 9.06 1.51
N ALA A 123 -20.81 10.07 1.85
CA ALA A 123 -21.49 10.18 3.14
C ALA A 123 -22.60 9.14 3.30
N GLU A 124 -23.43 8.93 2.27
CA GLU A 124 -24.44 7.85 2.25
C GLU A 124 -23.79 6.48 2.42
N GLU A 125 -22.68 6.23 1.73
CA GLU A 125 -21.92 4.99 1.83
C GLU A 125 -21.27 4.80 3.22
N LEU A 126 -20.61 5.82 3.77
CA LEU A 126 -20.00 5.75 5.11
C LEU A 126 -21.06 5.51 6.20
N ALA A 127 -22.19 6.23 6.16
CA ALA A 127 -23.27 6.06 7.13
C ALA A 127 -23.84 4.62 7.09
N VAL A 128 -24.13 4.08 5.91
CA VAL A 128 -24.61 2.70 5.74
C VAL A 128 -23.59 1.68 6.27
N ARG A 129 -22.30 1.92 6.07
CA ARG A 129 -21.22 1.04 6.52
C ARG A 129 -21.02 1.07 8.03
N GLU A 130 -21.04 2.22 8.68
CA GLU A 130 -20.93 2.33 10.14
C GLU A 130 -22.17 1.81 10.88
N ALA A 131 -23.34 1.89 10.24
CA ALA A 131 -24.55 1.21 10.70
C ALA A 131 -24.41 -0.33 10.60
N ALA A 132 -23.80 -0.86 9.54
CA ALA A 132 -23.69 -2.31 9.31
C ALA A 132 -22.53 -3.00 10.05
N TYR A 133 -21.40 -2.33 10.27
CA TYR A 133 -20.18 -2.92 10.83
C TYR A 133 -19.58 -2.06 11.94
N ARG A 134 -18.81 -2.71 12.82
CA ARG A 134 -17.88 -2.08 13.75
C ARG A 134 -16.48 -2.15 13.14
N TYR A 135 -15.86 -0.99 12.98
CA TYR A 135 -14.47 -0.81 12.55
C TYR A 135 -13.85 0.29 13.41
N ASP A 136 -12.75 -0.05 14.08
CA ASP A 136 -12.01 0.79 15.03
C ASP A 136 -10.91 1.59 14.34
N GLY A 137 -10.24 1.00 13.35
CA GLY A 137 -9.12 1.58 12.59
C GLY A 137 -8.02 0.55 12.32
N ASP A 138 -7.98 -0.51 13.12
CA ASP A 138 -6.94 -1.55 13.05
C ASP A 138 -7.50 -2.90 12.61
N ALA A 139 -8.59 -3.35 13.26
CA ALA A 139 -9.12 -4.69 13.08
C ALA A 139 -9.94 -4.84 11.78
N ALA A 140 -10.04 -6.06 11.26
CA ALA A 140 -10.93 -6.34 10.12
C ALA A 140 -12.40 -5.99 10.48
N PRO A 141 -13.12 -5.19 9.66
CA PRO A 141 -14.48 -4.74 9.98
C PRO A 141 -15.45 -5.87 10.30
N ARG A 142 -16.05 -5.86 11.50
CA ARG A 142 -16.94 -6.93 11.98
C ARG A 142 -18.41 -6.53 11.86
N ARG A 143 -19.23 -7.35 11.20
CA ARG A 143 -20.67 -7.06 11.01
C ARG A 143 -21.39 -7.02 12.36
N ARG A 144 -22.15 -5.94 12.60
CA ARG A 144 -22.94 -5.75 13.82
C ARG A 144 -24.14 -6.70 13.85
N ARG A 145 -24.43 -7.23 15.04
CA ARG A 145 -25.58 -8.12 15.31
C ARG A 145 -26.74 -7.41 16.02
N TRP A 146 -26.46 -6.30 16.71
CA TRP A 146 -27.44 -5.46 17.40
C TRP A 146 -27.81 -4.23 16.55
N PRO A 147 -28.98 -3.60 16.78
CA PRO A 147 -29.33 -2.34 16.12
C PRO A 147 -28.29 -1.25 16.34
N ALA A 148 -28.09 -0.41 15.32
CA ALA A 148 -27.08 0.65 15.32
C ALA A 148 -27.47 1.79 14.39
N VAL A 149 -26.89 2.96 14.62
CA VAL A 149 -27.02 4.13 13.73
C VAL A 149 -25.62 4.55 13.29
N GLY A 150 -25.40 4.65 11.99
CA GLY A 150 -24.24 5.31 11.38
C GLY A 150 -24.64 6.70 10.89
N ARG A 151 -23.72 7.66 10.97
CA ARG A 151 -23.95 9.05 10.53
C ARG A 151 -22.70 9.60 9.85
N ALA A 152 -22.88 10.29 8.73
CA ALA A 152 -21.81 11.02 8.06
C ALA A 152 -22.41 12.27 7.40
N GLY A 153 -22.01 13.46 7.85
CA GLY A 153 -22.64 14.72 7.43
C GLY A 153 -24.17 14.69 7.63
N ALA A 154 -24.93 14.92 6.55
CA ALA A 154 -26.39 14.81 6.54
C ALA A 154 -26.91 13.37 6.33
N ALA A 155 -26.06 12.40 5.97
CA ALA A 155 -26.48 11.02 5.78
C ALA A 155 -26.61 10.31 7.13
N VAL A 156 -27.78 9.72 7.38
CA VAL A 156 -28.04 8.85 8.54
C VAL A 156 -28.42 7.48 8.02
N ALA A 157 -27.91 6.40 8.61
CA ALA A 157 -28.37 5.06 8.30
C ALA A 157 -28.62 4.26 9.58
N VAL A 158 -29.67 3.44 9.58
CA VAL A 158 -30.09 2.64 10.73
C VAL A 158 -30.03 1.16 10.36
N GLN A 159 -29.36 0.36 11.19
CA GLN A 159 -29.45 -1.10 11.17
C GLN A 159 -30.56 -1.54 12.13
N LEU A 160 -31.51 -2.33 11.63
CA LEU A 160 -32.56 -2.99 12.43
C LEU A 160 -32.82 -4.40 11.86
N ALA A 161 -32.96 -5.41 12.73
CA ALA A 161 -33.22 -6.80 12.33
C ALA A 161 -32.30 -7.32 11.19
N GLY A 162 -31.01 -6.95 11.23
CA GLY A 162 -30.02 -7.33 10.23
C GLY A 162 -30.09 -6.61 8.87
N ARG A 163 -31.11 -5.77 8.64
CA ARG A 163 -31.23 -4.91 7.45
C ARG A 163 -30.74 -3.50 7.77
N VAL A 164 -30.20 -2.78 6.78
CA VAL A 164 -29.89 -1.35 6.89
C VAL A 164 -30.89 -0.54 6.06
N ARG A 165 -31.20 0.66 6.54
CA ARG A 165 -31.97 1.69 5.83
C ARG A 165 -31.22 3.00 5.89
N LEU A 166 -30.91 3.58 4.74
CA LEU A 166 -30.48 4.97 4.65
C LEU A 166 -31.70 5.88 4.89
N LEU A 167 -31.60 6.75 5.87
CA LEU A 167 -32.53 7.84 6.11
C LEU A 167 -31.89 9.11 5.54
N ARG A 168 -32.34 9.54 4.36
CA ARG A 168 -32.06 10.90 3.89
C ARG A 168 -32.82 11.85 4.81
N THR A 169 -32.11 12.68 5.55
CA THR A 169 -32.73 13.86 6.16
C THR A 169 -33.22 14.74 5.02
N ALA A 170 -34.49 15.13 5.04
CA ALA A 170 -34.93 16.24 4.21
C ALA A 170 -34.09 17.48 4.54
N ARG A 171 -33.75 18.27 3.51
CA ARG A 171 -33.14 19.59 3.66
C ARG A 171 -34.24 20.62 3.83
#